data_AF-A0A2E1NT13-F1
#
_entry.id   AF-A0A2E1NT13-F1
#
_cell.length_a   1.000
_cell.length_b   1.000
_cell.length_c   1.000
_cell.angle_alpha   90.00
_cell.angle_beta   90.00
_cell.angle_gamma   90.00
#
_symmetry.space_group_name_H-M   'P 1'
#
loop_
_entity.id
_entity.type
_entity.pdbx_description
1 polymer ?
#
loop_
_entity_poly.entity_id
_entity_poly.type
_entity_poly.pdbx_seq_one_letter_code
_entity_poly.pdbx_strand_id
1 'polypeptide(L)'
;MSQTLTTNQVSSPYAMYEKENKVALLPYEVLRVASQFVSKDESKYLITGIHLKVNKNEILIGSTDGHRMFYFQFPKDVLGFELKKDITIPGSIFKTQVKNATKVLITDDLITFQNVEIKISSVPYREIEGTYPNILQLIPDSFTNNFEGKEFTFNCDYIGQFCNQVKKLSSNKGITFNGNNPNTPFIISAKWDIKNPFEDLEGFEAKLNYLIMPIVNLNRNKK
;
A
#
# COMPACT_ATOMS: atom_id res chain seq x y z
N MET A 1 41.91 -10.43 38.35
CA MET A 1 41.71 -10.73 36.92
C MET A 1 40.23 -10.55 36.64
N SER A 2 39.82 -9.44 36.03
CA SER A 2 38.44 -9.22 35.61
C SER A 2 38.40 -9.38 34.10
N GLN A 3 37.76 -10.44 33.62
CA GLN A 3 37.60 -10.68 32.19
C GLN A 3 36.54 -9.72 31.64
N THR A 4 37.00 -8.75 30.85
CA THR A 4 36.15 -7.88 30.04
C THR A 4 35.60 -8.73 28.89
N LEU A 5 34.32 -9.11 28.96
CA LEU A 5 33.61 -9.68 27.83
C LEU A 5 33.41 -8.57 26.80
N THR A 6 34.23 -8.58 25.75
CA THR A 6 34.02 -7.78 24.55
C THR A 6 32.75 -8.27 23.86
N THR A 7 31.66 -7.53 24.02
CA THR A 7 30.49 -7.64 23.15
C THR A 7 30.92 -7.34 21.72
N ASN A 8 31.01 -8.38 20.89
CA ASN A 8 31.07 -8.23 19.44
C ASN A 8 29.82 -7.46 18.99
N GLN A 9 29.96 -6.16 18.75
CA GLN A 9 28.95 -5.38 18.06
C GLN A 9 28.88 -5.90 16.62
N VAL A 10 27.92 -6.79 16.37
CA VAL A 10 27.51 -7.07 15.00
C VAL A 10 26.92 -5.76 14.48
N SER A 11 27.62 -5.10 13.55
CA SER A 11 27.13 -3.88 12.92
C SER A 11 25.75 -4.15 12.35
N SER A 12 24.78 -3.32 12.72
CA SER A 12 23.43 -3.39 12.16
C SER A 12 23.51 -3.47 10.63
N PRO A 13 22.76 -4.37 9.95
CA PRO A 13 22.76 -4.45 8.49
C PRO A 13 22.30 -3.12 7.82
N TYR A 14 21.80 -2.17 8.61
CA TYR A 14 21.39 -0.82 8.20
C TYR A 14 22.50 0.23 8.26
N ALA A 15 23.69 -0.11 8.81
CA ALA A 15 24.79 0.84 8.96
C ALA A 15 25.18 1.52 7.63
N MET A 16 25.09 0.79 6.51
CA MET A 16 25.37 1.34 5.18
C MET A 16 24.33 2.36 4.68
N TYR A 17 23.14 2.41 5.30
CA TYR A 17 22.03 3.30 4.96
C TYR A 17 21.84 4.43 5.98
N GLU A 18 22.74 4.59 6.97
CA GLU A 18 22.60 5.62 8.01
C GLU A 18 22.54 7.05 7.46
N LYS A 19 23.15 7.28 6.29
CA LYS A 19 23.16 8.59 5.61
C LYS A 19 21.95 8.85 4.73
N GLU A 20 21.14 7.84 4.46
CA GLU A 20 19.94 7.95 3.64
C GLU A 20 18.80 8.58 4.43
N ASN A 21 18.04 9.47 3.79
CA ASN A 21 16.90 10.13 4.42
C ASN A 21 15.60 9.36 4.22
N LYS A 22 15.52 8.60 3.12
CA LYS A 22 14.40 7.73 2.79
C LYS A 22 14.89 6.30 2.80
N VAL A 23 14.53 5.51 3.81
CA VAL A 23 14.81 4.08 3.78
C VAL A 23 13.60 3.29 4.21
N ALA A 24 13.05 2.47 3.32
CA ALA A 24 11.91 1.62 3.64
C ALA A 24 12.12 0.22 3.06
N LEU A 25 11.88 -0.80 3.86
CA LEU A 25 11.79 -2.18 3.38
C LEU A 25 10.33 -2.62 3.42
N LEU A 26 9.72 -2.71 2.25
CA LEU A 26 8.30 -2.96 2.09
C LEU A 26 8.02 -4.28 1.36
N PRO A 27 6.86 -4.91 1.59
CA PRO A 27 6.45 -6.07 0.82
C PRO A 27 6.23 -5.72 -0.67
N TYR A 28 6.85 -6.48 -1.57
CA TYR A 28 6.81 -6.22 -3.01
C TYR A 28 5.37 -6.22 -3.57
N GLU A 29 4.57 -7.22 -3.18
CA GLU A 29 3.21 -7.35 -3.72
C GLU A 29 2.29 -6.19 -3.31
N VAL A 30 2.53 -5.49 -2.19
CA VAL A 30 1.76 -4.27 -1.85
C VAL A 30 2.00 -3.19 -2.87
N LEU A 31 3.27 -2.89 -3.18
CA LEU A 31 3.63 -1.86 -4.14
C LEU A 31 3.14 -2.24 -5.54
N ARG A 32 3.18 -3.53 -5.87
CA ARG A 32 2.63 -4.08 -7.11
C ARG A 32 1.12 -3.87 -7.18
N VAL A 33 0.37 -4.19 -6.13
CA VAL A 33 -1.08 -3.93 -6.06
C VAL A 33 -1.36 -2.44 -6.14
N ALA A 34 -0.69 -1.62 -5.34
CA ALA A 34 -0.85 -0.17 -5.32
C ALA A 34 -0.66 0.44 -6.73
N SER A 35 0.31 -0.05 -7.51
CA SER A 35 0.53 0.44 -8.88
C SER A 35 -0.64 0.23 -9.85
N GLN A 36 -1.54 -0.72 -9.55
CA GLN A 36 -2.73 -0.98 -10.38
C GLN A 36 -3.83 0.07 -10.17
N PHE A 37 -3.69 0.90 -9.13
CA PHE A 37 -4.67 1.88 -8.71
C PHE A 37 -4.22 3.32 -8.96
N VAL A 38 -3.00 3.53 -9.45
CA VAL A 38 -2.56 4.87 -9.86
C VAL A 38 -3.26 5.32 -11.13
N SER A 39 -3.41 6.64 -11.30
CA SER A 39 -3.87 7.23 -12.55
C SER A 39 -2.95 6.85 -13.72
N LYS A 40 -3.55 6.60 -14.88
CA LYS A 40 -2.84 6.50 -16.17
C LYS A 40 -2.80 7.83 -16.92
N ASP A 41 -3.53 8.83 -16.43
CA ASP A 41 -3.56 10.18 -16.97
C ASP A 41 -2.38 10.97 -16.41
N GLU A 42 -1.41 11.25 -17.29
CA GLU A 42 -0.16 11.97 -16.94
C GLU A 42 -0.42 13.42 -16.54
N SER A 43 -1.56 14.01 -16.92
CA SER A 43 -1.96 15.34 -16.45
C SER A 43 -2.25 15.37 -14.95
N LYS A 44 -2.62 14.22 -14.37
CA LYS A 44 -2.82 14.04 -12.92
C LYS A 44 -1.54 13.54 -12.25
N TYR A 45 -0.43 14.23 -12.53
CA TYR A 45 0.94 13.81 -12.20
C TYR A 45 1.09 13.20 -10.80
N LEU A 46 0.58 13.86 -9.76
CA LEU A 46 0.70 13.41 -8.37
C LEU A 46 0.15 12.00 -8.15
N ILE A 47 -1.04 11.71 -8.69
CA ILE A 47 -1.73 10.43 -8.47
C ILE A 47 -1.33 9.37 -9.51
N THR A 48 -0.33 9.63 -10.35
CA THR A 48 0.39 8.57 -11.08
C THR A 48 1.36 7.80 -10.16
N GLY A 49 1.59 8.32 -8.95
CA GLY A 49 2.46 7.74 -7.94
C GLY A 49 1.75 6.93 -6.85
N ILE A 50 2.53 6.06 -6.22
CA ILE A 50 2.21 5.41 -4.95
C ILE A 50 2.73 6.33 -3.84
N HIS A 51 1.86 6.72 -2.92
CA HIS A 51 2.21 7.57 -1.80
C HIS A 51 2.54 6.71 -0.58
N LEU A 52 3.70 6.98 0.02
CA LEU A 52 4.13 6.39 1.29
C LEU A 52 4.07 7.49 2.33
N LYS A 53 3.05 7.43 3.20
CA LYS A 53 2.84 8.39 4.27
C LYS A 53 3.30 7.83 5.60
N VAL A 54 4.17 8.56 6.29
CA VAL A 54 4.72 8.17 7.59
C VAL A 54 3.79 8.67 8.69
N ASN A 55 3.25 7.75 9.47
CA ASN A 55 2.55 8.02 10.72
C ASN A 55 3.45 7.63 11.91
N LYS A 56 2.97 7.80 13.15
CA LYS A 56 3.76 7.51 14.36
C LYS A 56 4.33 6.09 14.39
N ASN A 57 3.50 5.08 14.08
CA ASN A 57 3.85 3.66 14.24
C ASN A 57 3.71 2.85 12.93
N GLU A 58 3.31 3.49 11.83
CA GLU A 58 2.99 2.81 10.58
C GLU A 58 3.36 3.66 9.37
N ILE A 59 3.56 2.99 8.24
CA ILE A 59 3.64 3.57 6.92
C ILE A 59 2.32 3.22 6.21
N LEU A 60 1.58 4.24 5.81
CA LEU A 60 0.42 4.07 4.94
C LEU A 60 0.89 4.11 3.49
N ILE A 61 0.63 3.02 2.78
CA ILE A 61 0.90 2.85 1.36
C ILE A 61 -0.42 3.08 0.63
N GLY A 62 -0.53 4.15 -0.15
CA GLY A 62 -1.77 4.56 -0.80
C GLY A 62 -1.61 4.85 -2.29
N SER A 63 -2.66 4.58 -3.07
CA SER A 63 -2.74 4.98 -4.47
C SER A 63 -4.18 5.15 -4.93
N THR A 64 -4.40 6.06 -5.89
CA THR A 64 -5.73 6.36 -6.43
C THR A 64 -5.65 6.84 -7.87
N ASP A 65 -6.72 6.63 -8.63
CA ASP A 65 -6.94 7.18 -9.96
C ASP A 65 -7.99 8.32 -9.95
N GLY A 66 -8.46 8.69 -8.76
CA GLY A 66 -9.53 9.65 -8.52
C GLY A 66 -10.94 9.04 -8.44
N HIS A 67 -11.12 7.78 -8.83
CA HIS A 67 -12.42 7.09 -8.77
C HIS A 67 -12.46 5.98 -7.72
N ARG A 68 -11.29 5.39 -7.46
CA ARG A 68 -11.08 4.35 -6.46
C ARG A 68 -9.72 4.53 -5.83
N MET A 69 -9.52 3.86 -4.72
CA MET A 69 -8.28 3.94 -3.97
C MET A 69 -7.92 2.58 -3.39
N PHE A 70 -6.63 2.32 -3.33
CA PHE A 70 -6.04 1.26 -2.53
C PHE A 70 -5.30 1.89 -1.37
N TYR A 71 -5.38 1.28 -0.19
CA TYR A 71 -4.45 1.59 0.88
C TYR A 71 -4.09 0.35 1.69
N PHE A 72 -2.89 0.39 2.27
CA PHE A 72 -2.35 -0.63 3.13
C PHE A 72 -1.56 0.01 4.25
N GLN A 73 -1.83 -0.40 5.49
CA GLN A 73 -1.07 0.04 6.67
C GLN A 73 -0.01 -1.02 6.96
N PHE A 74 1.24 -0.60 7.04
CA PHE A 74 2.37 -1.47 7.35
C PHE A 74 3.12 -0.95 8.57
N PRO A 75 3.60 -1.79 9.49
CA PRO A 75 4.31 -1.31 10.66
C PRO A 75 5.55 -0.51 10.25
N LYS A 76 5.86 0.52 11.03
CA LYS A 76 7.10 1.28 10.88
C LYS A 76 8.26 0.50 11.50
N ASP A 77 9.49 0.84 11.10
CA ASP A 77 10.73 0.32 11.69
C ASP A 77 10.89 -1.20 11.56
N VAL A 78 10.20 -1.78 10.57
CA VAL A 78 10.26 -3.21 10.27
C VAL A 78 11.66 -3.55 9.78
N LEU A 79 12.28 -4.52 10.47
CA LEU A 79 13.65 -4.93 10.20
C LEU A 79 14.54 -3.68 10.12
N GLY A 80 14.46 -2.78 11.11
CA GLY A 80 15.33 -1.61 11.29
C GLY A 80 15.41 -0.60 10.14
N PHE A 81 14.48 -0.65 9.18
CA PHE A 81 14.34 0.34 8.13
C PHE A 81 13.26 1.37 8.46
N GLU A 82 13.67 2.63 8.58
CA GLU A 82 12.80 3.75 8.96
C GLU A 82 12.66 4.78 7.83
N LEU A 83 11.44 4.92 7.32
CA LEU A 83 11.09 6.02 6.42
C LEU A 83 10.83 7.27 7.27
N LYS A 84 11.64 8.31 7.10
CA LYS A 84 11.60 9.52 7.94
C LYS A 84 10.65 10.61 7.44
N LYS A 85 10.18 10.51 6.20
CA LYS A 85 9.29 11.50 5.58
C LYS A 85 8.35 10.87 4.56
N ASP A 86 7.25 11.55 4.30
CA ASP A 86 6.33 11.20 3.23
C ASP A 86 7.06 11.28 1.88
N ILE A 87 6.82 10.28 1.02
CA ILE A 87 7.34 10.26 -0.34
C ILE A 87 6.30 9.77 -1.33
N THR A 88 6.39 10.23 -2.57
CA THR A 88 5.56 9.70 -3.67
C THR A 88 6.45 9.09 -4.75
N ILE A 89 6.35 7.77 -4.94
CA ILE A 89 7.18 7.04 -5.90
C ILE A 89 6.37 6.74 -7.18
N PRO A 90 6.96 6.81 -8.38
CA PRO A 90 6.24 6.52 -9.62
C PRO A 90 5.66 5.10 -9.63
N GLY A 91 4.34 4.98 -9.80
CA GLY A 91 3.67 3.67 -9.83
C GLY A 91 4.11 2.80 -11.02
N SER A 92 4.59 3.42 -12.09
CA SER A 92 5.11 2.74 -13.30
C SER A 92 6.20 1.72 -12.99
N ILE A 93 6.99 1.95 -11.93
CA ILE A 93 8.10 1.07 -11.51
C ILE A 93 7.61 -0.34 -11.12
N PHE A 94 6.37 -0.45 -10.62
CA PHE A 94 5.82 -1.71 -10.11
C PHE A 94 4.75 -2.32 -11.01
N LYS A 95 4.46 -1.71 -12.18
CA LYS A 95 3.45 -2.23 -13.14
C LYS A 95 3.85 -3.60 -13.68
N THR A 96 5.14 -3.79 -13.95
CA THR A 96 5.68 -5.05 -14.45
C THR A 96 6.04 -5.97 -13.29
N GLN A 97 5.69 -7.25 -13.41
CA GLN A 97 6.03 -8.23 -12.40
C GLN A 97 7.54 -8.50 -12.40
N VAL A 98 8.17 -8.38 -11.22
CA VAL A 98 9.53 -8.81 -10.98
C VAL A 98 9.47 -10.21 -10.39
N LYS A 99 9.86 -11.21 -11.18
CA LYS A 99 9.78 -12.62 -10.77
C LYS A 99 10.58 -12.83 -9.49
N ASN A 100 10.01 -13.63 -8.57
CA ASN A 100 10.61 -14.02 -7.29
C ASN A 100 10.86 -12.89 -6.27
N ALA A 101 10.55 -11.63 -6.57
CA ALA A 101 10.67 -10.56 -5.59
C ALA A 101 9.64 -10.75 -4.46
N THR A 102 10.11 -10.65 -3.21
CA THR A 102 9.26 -10.71 -2.01
C THR A 102 9.26 -9.39 -1.26
N LYS A 103 10.36 -8.63 -1.33
CA LYS A 103 10.54 -7.35 -0.66
C LYS A 103 11.19 -6.31 -1.58
N VAL A 104 10.98 -5.05 -1.24
CA VAL A 104 11.53 -3.89 -1.94
C VAL A 104 12.20 -3.00 -0.92
N LEU A 105 13.49 -2.74 -1.12
CA LEU A 105 14.23 -1.71 -0.41
C LEU A 105 14.17 -0.42 -1.23
N ILE A 106 13.65 0.64 -0.62
CA ILE A 106 13.58 1.98 -1.19
C ILE A 106 14.62 2.83 -0.46
N THR A 107 15.53 3.45 -1.20
CA THR A 107 16.51 4.44 -0.71
C THR A 107 16.21 5.83 -1.31
N ASP A 108 17.11 6.81 -1.15
CA ASP A 108 16.85 8.18 -1.62
C ASP A 108 16.61 8.28 -3.14
N ASP A 109 17.29 7.45 -3.93
CA ASP A 109 17.31 7.48 -5.38
C ASP A 109 17.16 6.09 -6.06
N LEU A 110 17.14 5.01 -5.27
CA LEU A 110 17.12 3.64 -5.78
C LEU A 110 15.98 2.82 -5.19
N ILE A 111 15.32 2.04 -6.04
CA ILE A 111 14.39 0.98 -5.65
C ILE A 111 15.05 -0.35 -5.98
N THR A 112 15.27 -1.19 -4.96
CA THR A 112 15.91 -2.49 -5.08
C THR A 112 14.92 -3.61 -4.78
N PHE A 113 14.68 -4.47 -5.77
CA PHE A 113 13.86 -5.66 -5.64
C PHE A 113 14.71 -6.82 -5.13
N GLN A 114 14.20 -7.53 -4.12
CA GLN A 114 14.93 -8.61 -3.46
C GLN A 114 13.98 -9.78 -3.19
N ASN A 115 14.53 -10.98 -3.13
CA ASN A 115 13.89 -12.08 -2.42
C ASN A 115 14.50 -12.17 -1.01
N VAL A 116 14.26 -13.26 -0.29
CA VAL A 116 14.78 -13.44 1.08
C VAL A 116 16.32 -13.39 1.12
N GLU A 117 16.99 -13.95 0.12
CA GLU A 117 18.43 -14.24 0.14
C GLU A 117 19.28 -13.27 -0.71
N ILE A 118 18.74 -12.77 -1.83
CA ILE A 118 19.49 -12.05 -2.85
C ILE A 118 18.77 -10.80 -3.37
N LYS A 119 19.59 -9.85 -3.84
CA LYS A 119 19.16 -8.75 -4.70
C LYS A 119 18.88 -9.28 -6.11
N ILE A 120 17.69 -8.96 -6.64
CA ILE A 120 17.24 -9.38 -7.97
C ILE A 120 17.57 -8.29 -9.00
N SER A 121 17.14 -7.06 -8.72
CA SER A 121 17.34 -5.91 -9.60
C SER A 121 17.27 -4.62 -8.81
N SER A 122 17.79 -3.54 -9.39
CA SER A 122 17.60 -2.19 -8.87
C SER A 122 17.22 -1.25 -10.01
N VAL A 123 16.37 -0.27 -9.71
CA VAL A 123 15.90 0.73 -10.65
C VAL A 123 16.09 2.10 -10.02
N PRO A 124 16.85 3.02 -10.66
CA PRO A 124 16.89 4.40 -10.20
C PRO A 124 15.53 5.05 -10.41
N TYR A 125 15.12 5.91 -9.48
CA TYR A 125 13.85 6.61 -9.58
C TYR A 125 13.98 8.09 -9.23
N ARG A 126 12.98 8.86 -9.65
CA ARG A 126 12.76 10.22 -9.16
C ARG A 126 11.45 10.24 -8.41
N GLU A 127 11.47 10.84 -7.22
CA GLU A 127 10.25 11.11 -6.47
C GLU A 127 9.34 12.05 -7.27
N ILE A 128 8.04 11.85 -7.18
CA ILE A 128 7.04 12.78 -7.69
C ILE A 128 6.89 13.90 -6.67
N GLU A 129 7.39 15.08 -7.03
CA GLU A 129 7.35 16.26 -6.16
C GLU A 129 5.94 16.87 -6.09
N GLY A 130 5.60 17.37 -4.90
CA GLY A 130 4.35 18.08 -4.62
C GLY A 130 3.57 17.48 -3.44
N THR A 131 2.43 18.09 -3.12
CA THR A 131 1.57 17.63 -2.02
C THR A 131 0.58 16.58 -2.53
N TYR A 132 0.77 15.32 -2.14
CA TYR A 132 -0.18 14.26 -2.47
C TYR A 132 -1.56 14.57 -1.87
N PRO A 133 -2.68 14.26 -2.57
CA PRO A 133 -4.01 14.46 -2.02
C PRO A 133 -4.17 13.78 -0.65
N ASN A 134 -4.90 14.43 0.26
CA ASN A 134 -5.18 13.83 1.57
C ASN A 134 -6.22 12.70 1.44
N ILE A 135 -5.79 11.53 1.00
CA ILE A 135 -6.67 10.38 0.76
C ILE A 135 -7.27 9.79 2.06
N LEU A 136 -6.65 10.06 3.21
CA LEU A 136 -7.13 9.57 4.51
C LEU A 136 -8.50 10.16 4.88
N GLN A 137 -8.79 11.39 4.45
CA GLN A 137 -10.07 12.03 4.71
C GLN A 137 -11.26 11.30 4.06
N LEU A 138 -10.98 10.39 3.12
CA LEU A 138 -12.01 9.59 2.45
C LEU A 138 -12.32 8.31 3.21
N ILE A 139 -11.50 7.91 4.19
CA ILE A 139 -11.69 6.70 4.99
C ILE A 139 -12.64 7.04 6.15
N PRO A 140 -13.82 6.42 6.25
CA PRO A 140 -14.74 6.67 7.36
C PRO A 140 -14.17 6.14 8.68
N ASP A 141 -14.34 6.91 9.76
CA ASP A 141 -13.92 6.51 11.11
C ASP A 141 -14.74 5.33 11.66
N SER A 142 -15.97 5.16 11.18
CA SER A 142 -16.88 4.07 11.57
C SER A 142 -17.84 3.70 10.45
N PHE A 143 -18.44 2.52 10.57
CA PHE A 143 -19.39 1.97 9.62
C PHE A 143 -20.70 1.60 10.31
N THR A 144 -21.81 2.15 9.83
CA THR A 144 -23.16 1.79 10.31
C THR A 144 -23.66 0.50 9.67
N ASN A 145 -23.24 0.23 8.42
CA ASN A 145 -23.70 -0.89 7.60
C ASN A 145 -25.24 -1.02 7.54
N ASN A 146 -25.95 0.09 7.71
CA ASN A 146 -27.40 0.14 7.62
C ASN A 146 -27.82 0.66 6.23
N PHE A 147 -28.26 -0.28 5.39
CA PHE A 147 -28.66 -0.02 4.01
C PHE A 147 -30.15 -0.27 3.76
N GLU A 148 -30.98 -0.33 4.80
CA GLU A 148 -32.40 -0.70 4.67
C GLU A 148 -33.13 0.18 3.64
N GLY A 149 -33.78 -0.48 2.66
CA GLY A 149 -34.53 0.17 1.58
C GLY A 149 -33.69 0.97 0.58
N LYS A 150 -32.35 0.88 0.64
CA LYS A 150 -31.45 1.64 -0.23
C LYS A 150 -30.73 0.75 -1.23
N GLU A 151 -30.77 1.17 -2.49
CA GLU A 151 -30.02 0.55 -3.58
C GLU A 151 -28.75 1.34 -3.84
N PHE A 152 -27.68 0.64 -4.20
CA PHE A 152 -26.43 1.22 -4.66
C PHE A 152 -25.84 0.32 -5.75
N THR A 153 -25.03 0.92 -6.62
CA THR A 153 -24.40 0.23 -7.75
C THR A 153 -22.92 0.52 -7.72
N PHE A 154 -22.09 -0.47 -8.03
CA PHE A 154 -20.65 -0.28 -8.17
C PHE A 154 -20.22 -0.52 -9.62
N ASN A 155 -19.13 0.12 -10.01
CA ASN A 155 -18.45 -0.23 -11.26
C ASN A 155 -17.91 -1.67 -11.15
N CYS A 156 -18.40 -2.58 -12.00
CA CYS A 156 -18.03 -3.99 -11.94
C CYS A 156 -16.57 -4.26 -12.31
N ASP A 157 -15.95 -3.45 -13.17
CA ASP A 157 -14.53 -3.57 -13.50
C ASP A 157 -13.66 -3.28 -12.29
N TYR A 158 -14.02 -2.29 -11.47
CA TYR A 158 -13.29 -1.98 -10.24
C TYR A 158 -13.40 -3.12 -9.23
N ILE A 159 -14.62 -3.61 -8.98
CA ILE A 159 -14.83 -4.77 -8.10
C ILE A 159 -14.05 -5.98 -8.60
N GLY A 160 -14.14 -6.29 -9.90
CA GLY A 160 -13.43 -7.40 -10.53
C GLY A 160 -11.91 -7.29 -10.37
N GLN A 161 -11.35 -6.09 -10.52
CA GLN A 161 -9.93 -5.86 -10.29
C GLN A 161 -9.52 -6.09 -8.84
N PHE A 162 -10.36 -5.71 -7.85
CA PHE A 162 -10.06 -5.96 -6.43
C PHE A 162 -10.09 -7.45 -6.14
N CYS A 163 -11.15 -8.14 -6.58
CA CYS A 163 -11.29 -9.58 -6.47
C CYS A 163 -10.10 -10.32 -7.11
N ASN A 164 -9.58 -9.84 -8.24
CA ASN A 164 -8.41 -10.42 -8.90
C ASN A 164 -7.13 -10.32 -8.06
N GLN A 165 -6.95 -9.26 -7.26
CA GLN A 165 -5.83 -9.17 -6.33
C GLN A 165 -6.05 -10.09 -5.13
N VAL A 166 -7.25 -10.05 -4.53
CA VAL A 166 -7.61 -10.90 -3.38
C VAL A 166 -7.47 -12.38 -3.71
N LYS A 167 -7.88 -12.83 -4.91
CA LYS A 167 -7.71 -14.22 -5.36
C LYS A 167 -6.25 -14.68 -5.40
N LYS A 168 -5.31 -13.76 -5.66
CA LYS A 168 -3.87 -14.08 -5.75
C LYS A 168 -3.17 -14.04 -4.40
N LEU A 169 -3.67 -13.20 -3.49
CA LEU A 169 -2.97 -12.81 -2.28
C LEU A 169 -3.64 -13.37 -1.01
N SER A 170 -4.91 -13.74 -1.06
CA SER A 170 -5.64 -14.28 0.08
C SER A 170 -6.06 -15.73 -0.13
N SER A 171 -5.75 -16.57 0.85
CA SER A 171 -6.17 -17.96 0.99
C SER A 171 -7.67 -18.08 1.19
N ASN A 172 -8.27 -17.18 1.99
CA ASN A 172 -9.70 -17.20 2.27
C ASN A 172 -10.56 -16.70 1.10
N LYS A 173 -9.96 -15.95 0.16
CA LYS A 173 -10.61 -15.35 -1.03
C LYS A 173 -11.88 -14.54 -0.71
N GLY A 174 -12.04 -14.12 0.54
CA GLY A 174 -13.20 -13.37 1.03
C GLY A 174 -12.94 -11.87 0.94
N ILE A 175 -14.00 -11.12 0.61
CA ILE A 175 -14.02 -9.66 0.70
C ILE A 175 -15.17 -9.23 1.61
N THR A 176 -14.94 -8.18 2.39
CA THR A 176 -15.94 -7.59 3.28
C THR A 176 -16.22 -6.16 2.84
N PHE A 177 -17.49 -5.83 2.67
CA PHE A 177 -17.94 -4.48 2.38
C PHE A 177 -18.36 -3.79 3.67
N ASN A 178 -17.91 -2.55 3.86
CA ASN A 178 -18.38 -1.66 4.90
C ASN A 178 -18.70 -0.29 4.32
N GLY A 179 -19.79 0.33 4.79
CA GLY A 179 -20.24 1.62 4.30
C GLY A 179 -21.29 2.26 5.20
N ASN A 180 -21.54 3.56 4.96
CA ASN A 180 -22.48 4.36 5.75
C ASN A 180 -23.72 4.79 4.96
N ASN A 181 -23.54 5.18 3.70
CA ASN A 181 -24.61 5.68 2.84
C ASN A 181 -24.33 5.31 1.37
N PRO A 182 -25.37 5.03 0.55
CA PRO A 182 -25.25 4.83 -0.90
C PRO A 182 -24.51 5.91 -1.68
N ASN A 183 -24.37 7.12 -1.13
CA ASN A 183 -23.69 8.23 -1.81
C ASN A 183 -22.30 8.55 -1.21
N THR A 184 -21.82 7.70 -0.30
CA THR A 184 -20.50 7.85 0.35
C THR A 184 -19.59 6.69 -0.03
N PRO A 185 -18.26 6.84 0.12
CA PRO A 185 -17.34 5.76 -0.17
C PRO A 185 -17.62 4.50 0.65
N PHE A 186 -17.46 3.35 0.02
CA PHE A 186 -17.43 2.05 0.69
C PHE A 186 -15.99 1.59 0.82
N ILE A 187 -15.67 0.96 1.96
CA ILE A 187 -14.43 0.22 2.14
C ILE A 187 -14.69 -1.26 1.87
N ILE A 188 -13.95 -1.80 0.92
CA ILE A 188 -13.83 -3.23 0.68
C ILE A 188 -12.52 -3.67 1.29
N SER A 189 -12.56 -4.68 2.14
CA SER A 189 -11.35 -5.19 2.78
C SER A 189 -11.22 -6.70 2.65
N ALA A 190 -9.98 -7.19 2.65
CA ALA A 190 -9.67 -8.60 2.59
C ALA A 190 -8.41 -8.89 3.42
N LYS A 191 -8.34 -10.09 3.99
CA LYS A 191 -7.11 -10.61 4.60
C LYS A 191 -6.05 -10.75 3.50
N TRP A 192 -4.79 -10.52 3.85
CA TRP A 192 -3.66 -10.86 3.01
C TRP A 192 -2.78 -11.90 3.69
N ASP A 193 -2.45 -12.98 2.95
CA ASP A 193 -1.35 -13.87 3.32
C ASP A 193 -0.03 -13.23 2.89
N ILE A 194 0.49 -12.36 3.77
CA ILE A 194 1.80 -11.77 3.58
C ILE A 194 2.87 -12.87 3.65
N LYS A 195 3.89 -12.78 2.79
CA LYS A 195 4.95 -13.79 2.68
C LYS A 195 6.22 -13.34 3.41
N ASN A 196 7.09 -14.29 3.72
CA ASN A 196 8.46 -14.05 4.18
C ASN A 196 9.16 -12.89 3.43
N PRO A 197 9.81 -11.93 4.14
CA PRO A 197 10.17 -11.96 5.57
C PRO A 197 9.15 -11.34 6.52
N PHE A 198 7.92 -11.10 6.08
CA PHE A 198 6.95 -10.33 6.87
C PHE A 198 5.83 -11.18 7.49
N GLU A 199 5.87 -12.50 7.27
CA GLU A 199 4.85 -13.45 7.76
C GLU A 199 4.85 -13.58 9.29
N ASP A 200 6.01 -13.40 9.93
CA ASP A 200 6.20 -13.54 11.37
C ASP A 200 6.21 -12.21 12.13
N LEU A 201 5.70 -11.13 11.53
CA LEU A 201 5.61 -9.83 12.22
C LEU A 201 4.56 -9.92 13.34
N GLU A 202 5.04 -9.96 14.58
CA GLU A 202 4.20 -10.09 15.77
C GLU A 202 3.16 -8.96 15.85
N GLY A 203 1.91 -9.33 16.09
CA GLY A 203 0.79 -8.38 16.25
C GLY A 203 0.36 -7.68 14.95
N PHE A 204 0.94 -8.01 13.80
CA PHE A 204 0.56 -7.42 12.52
C PHE A 204 -0.39 -8.31 11.73
N GLU A 205 -1.61 -7.82 11.47
CA GLU A 205 -2.54 -8.45 10.54
C GLU A 205 -2.55 -7.70 9.20
N ALA A 206 -2.01 -8.32 8.16
CA ALA A 206 -1.99 -7.74 6.83
C ALA A 206 -3.40 -7.70 6.23
N LYS A 207 -3.90 -6.49 5.96
CA LYS A 207 -5.24 -6.24 5.40
C LYS A 207 -5.17 -5.40 4.13
N LEU A 208 -5.68 -5.95 3.03
CA LEU A 208 -5.89 -5.19 1.79
C LEU A 208 -7.13 -4.33 1.99
N ASN A 209 -7.01 -3.02 1.79
CA ASN A 209 -8.15 -2.12 1.84
C ASN A 209 -8.30 -1.38 0.51
N TYR A 210 -9.54 -1.35 0.03
CA TYR A 210 -9.94 -0.68 -1.19
C TYR A 210 -11.10 0.25 -0.86
N LEU A 211 -11.08 1.44 -1.46
CA LEU A 211 -12.18 2.38 -1.38
C LEU A 211 -12.79 2.54 -2.76
N ILE A 212 -14.12 2.49 -2.82
CA ILE A 212 -14.89 2.66 -4.04
C ILE A 212 -16.12 3.53 -3.79
N MET A 213 -16.39 4.43 -4.72
CA MET A 213 -17.63 5.19 -4.75
C MET A 213 -18.73 4.40 -5.47
N PRO A 214 -19.96 4.35 -4.91
CA PRO A 214 -21.11 3.93 -5.66
C PRO A 214 -21.35 4.85 -6.87
N ILE A 215 -21.82 4.27 -7.96
CA ILE A 215 -22.29 5.00 -9.14
C ILE A 215 -23.65 5.58 -8.81
N VAL A 216 -23.77 6.91 -8.91
CA VAL A 216 -25.07 7.58 -8.81
C VAL A 216 -25.85 7.32 -10.09
N ASN A 217 -26.89 6.49 -10.01
CA ASN A 217 -27.84 6.34 -11.11
C ASN A 217 -28.64 7.64 -11.27
N LEU A 218 -28.28 8.46 -12.27
CA LEU A 218 -28.97 9.72 -12.60
C LEU A 218 -30.42 9.52 -13.13
N ASN A 219 -30.93 8.29 -13.17
CA ASN A 219 -32.24 7.96 -13.74
C ASN A 219 -33.35 7.86 -12.70
N ARG A 220 -33.63 8.94 -11.95
CA ARG A 220 -34.89 9.05 -11.18
C ARG A 220 -35.77 10.26 -11.49
N ASN A 221 -35.35 11.18 -12.37
CA ASN A 221 -36.17 12.33 -12.78
C ASN A 221 -36.36 12.44 -14.31
N LYS A 222 -36.79 11.34 -14.93
CA LYS A 222 -37.50 11.40 -16.23
C LYS A 222 -38.83 10.67 -16.05
N LYS A 223 -39.78 11.34 -15.40
CA LYS A 223 -41.21 11.08 -15.54
C LYS A 223 -41.81 12.29 -16.23
#